data_AF-A0A958PAM0-F1
#
_entry.id   AF-A0A958PAM0-F1
#
_cell.length_a   1.000
_cell.length_b   1.000
_cell.length_c   1.000
_cell.angle_alpha   90.00
_cell.angle_beta   90.00
_cell.angle_gamma   90.00
#
_symmetry.space_group_name_H-M   'P 1'
#
loop_
_entity.id
_entity.type
_entity.pdbx_description
1 polymer ?
#
loop_
_entity_poly.entity_id
_entity_poly.type
_entity_poly.pdbx_seq_one_letter_code
_entity_poly.pdbx_strand_id
1 'polypeptide(L)'
;HAEVYSIEEVGASSTPFEGGMKLHAFVDIVRENFVENTGIYAHVIPYAEGHPATLLKFIEEEVLADLFDGRKYSFCLDWIIQDELQFGLSEETIDYWHARLRYCMNTRPSWLLWFASGQSRFGVPSSVIYSWSYLLPKLAQEPVFQNHVQQMLRHVETAIRGGCGIPVFTSLNGLK
;
A
#
# COMPACT_ATOMS: atom_id res chain seq x y z
N HIS A 1 8.90 -12.44 -8.82
CA HIS A 1 8.77 -13.02 -7.47
C HIS A 1 9.44 -12.05 -6.52
N ALA A 2 8.70 -11.50 -5.55
CA ALA A 2 9.31 -10.73 -4.47
C ALA A 2 10.14 -11.67 -3.60
N GLU A 3 11.32 -11.24 -3.16
CA GLU A 3 12.08 -11.99 -2.16
C GLU A 3 11.29 -12.01 -0.84
N VAL A 4 11.28 -13.17 -0.19
CA VAL A 4 10.57 -13.38 1.08
C VAL A 4 11.58 -13.10 2.19
N TYR A 5 11.41 -11.97 2.88
CA TYR A 5 12.22 -11.64 4.06
C TYR A 5 11.42 -11.89 5.33
N SER A 6 12.07 -12.46 6.33
CA SER A 6 11.59 -12.52 7.71
C SER A 6 11.73 -11.17 8.41
N ILE A 7 10.99 -10.95 9.50
CA ILE A 7 11.10 -9.70 10.27
C ILE A 7 12.46 -9.59 10.98
N GLU A 8 13.10 -10.74 11.28
CA GLU A 8 14.46 -10.82 11.77
C GLU A 8 15.46 -10.32 10.71
N GLU A 9 15.28 -10.69 9.45
CA GLU A 9 16.09 -10.18 8.33
C GLU A 9 15.88 -8.69 8.06
N VAL A 10 14.66 -8.17 8.31
CA VAL A 10 14.38 -6.73 8.31
C VAL A 10 15.18 -6.02 9.40
N GLY A 11 15.19 -6.56 10.62
CA GLY A 11 15.93 -6.00 11.76
C GLY A 11 17.44 -6.11 11.63
N ALA A 12 17.94 -7.07 10.84
CA ALA A 12 19.36 -7.28 10.57
C ALA A 12 19.90 -6.45 9.38
N SER A 13 19.07 -5.64 8.72
CA SER A 13 19.51 -4.81 7.59
C SER A 13 20.61 -3.82 7.98
N SER A 14 21.56 -3.62 7.07
CA SER A 14 22.75 -2.80 7.32
C SER A 14 22.45 -1.31 7.25
N THR A 15 21.41 -0.92 6.52
CA THR A 15 20.97 0.47 6.40
C THR A 15 19.46 0.62 6.57
N PRO A 16 18.97 1.81 6.97
CA PRO A 16 17.54 2.08 7.04
C PRO A 16 16.80 1.88 5.70
N PHE A 17 17.47 2.17 4.58
CA PHE A 17 16.90 1.97 3.24
C PHE A 17 16.65 0.49 2.96
N GLU A 18 17.67 -0.35 3.18
CA GLU A 18 17.55 -1.80 3.04
C GLU A 18 16.48 -2.36 3.99
N GLY A 19 16.44 -1.88 5.24
CA GLY A 19 15.39 -2.21 6.20
C GLY A 19 13.99 -1.87 5.69
N GLY A 20 13.82 -0.68 5.11
CA GLY A 20 12.55 -0.24 4.52
C GLY A 20 12.12 -1.10 3.32
N MET A 21 13.06 -1.44 2.43
CA MET A 21 12.79 -2.32 1.29
C MET A 21 12.33 -3.72 1.74
N LYS A 22 13.06 -4.34 2.67
CA LYS A 22 12.69 -5.66 3.20
C LYS A 22 11.38 -5.62 3.95
N LEU A 23 11.13 -4.57 4.74
CA LEU A 23 9.87 -4.40 5.46
C LEU A 23 8.68 -4.29 4.50
N HIS A 24 8.82 -3.52 3.41
CA HIS A 24 7.80 -3.41 2.38
C HIS A 24 7.47 -4.78 1.78
N ALA A 25 8.49 -5.55 1.37
CA ALA A 25 8.31 -6.90 0.83
C ALA A 25 7.68 -7.89 1.85
N PHE A 26 8.09 -7.82 3.12
CA PHE A 26 7.49 -8.61 4.20
C PHE A 26 5.99 -8.28 4.37
N VAL A 27 5.64 -6.99 4.45
CA VAL A 27 4.24 -6.54 4.59
C VAL A 27 3.39 -7.00 3.41
N ASP A 28 3.92 -6.93 2.19
CA ASP A 28 3.22 -7.39 0.98
C ASP A 28 2.86 -8.89 1.08
N ILE A 29 3.79 -9.73 1.54
CA ILE A 29 3.55 -11.18 1.68
C ILE A 29 2.55 -11.46 2.80
N VAL A 30 2.69 -10.80 3.95
CA VAL A 30 1.75 -10.96 5.08
C VAL A 30 0.34 -10.53 4.67
N ARG A 31 0.22 -9.40 3.95
CA ARG A 31 -1.04 -8.92 3.39
C ARG A 31 -1.64 -9.94 2.43
N GLU A 32 -0.85 -10.45 1.48
CA GLU A 32 -1.35 -11.38 0.46
C GLU A 32 -1.87 -12.68 1.10
N ASN A 33 -1.11 -13.26 2.02
CA ASN A 33 -1.54 -14.43 2.78
C ASN A 33 -2.85 -14.16 3.55
N PHE A 34 -3.00 -12.97 4.15
CA PHE A 34 -4.25 -12.59 4.82
C PHE A 34 -5.42 -12.51 3.84
N VAL A 35 -5.23 -11.88 2.69
CA VAL A 35 -6.26 -11.72 1.64
C VAL A 35 -6.72 -13.08 1.12
N GLU A 36 -5.80 -13.99 0.82
CA GLU A 36 -6.11 -15.35 0.32
C GLU A 36 -6.95 -16.15 1.33
N ASN A 37 -6.70 -15.97 2.63
CA ASN A 37 -7.35 -16.74 3.70
C ASN A 37 -8.70 -16.17 4.17
N THR A 38 -9.04 -14.93 3.81
CA THR A 38 -10.26 -14.26 4.31
C THR A 38 -11.46 -14.37 3.36
N GLY A 39 -11.23 -14.80 2.10
CA GLY A 39 -12.28 -14.88 1.09
C GLY A 39 -12.81 -13.51 0.63
N ILE A 40 -12.12 -12.41 0.97
CA ILE A 40 -12.55 -11.03 0.66
C ILE A 40 -12.82 -10.81 -0.83
N TYR A 41 -12.14 -11.55 -1.71
CA TYR A 41 -12.34 -11.46 -3.17
C TYR A 41 -13.78 -11.73 -3.61
N ALA A 42 -14.56 -12.54 -2.88
CA ALA A 42 -15.97 -12.75 -3.20
C ALA A 42 -16.79 -11.44 -3.21
N HIS A 43 -16.37 -10.46 -2.40
CA HIS A 43 -16.98 -9.13 -2.33
C HIS A 43 -16.44 -8.14 -3.37
N VAL A 44 -15.24 -8.40 -3.91
CA VAL A 44 -14.56 -7.49 -4.86
C VAL A 44 -14.87 -7.85 -6.31
N ILE A 45 -14.92 -9.15 -6.63
CA ILE A 45 -15.11 -9.70 -7.98
C ILE A 45 -16.27 -9.05 -8.75
N PRO A 46 -17.45 -8.78 -8.15
CA PRO A 46 -18.57 -8.16 -8.88
C PRO A 46 -18.27 -6.79 -9.50
N TYR A 47 -17.24 -6.09 -9.02
CA TYR A 47 -16.87 -4.74 -9.44
C TYR A 47 -15.53 -4.67 -10.19
N ALA A 48 -14.79 -5.78 -10.21
CA ALA A 48 -13.37 -5.80 -10.51
C ALA A 48 -13.03 -5.89 -12.00
N GLU A 49 -14.00 -6.19 -12.86
CA GLU A 49 -13.77 -6.28 -14.33
C GLU A 49 -12.55 -7.16 -14.68
N GLY A 50 -12.38 -8.28 -13.98
CA GLY A 50 -11.24 -9.21 -14.17
C GLY A 50 -9.96 -8.85 -13.40
N HIS A 51 -9.95 -7.78 -12.59
CA HIS A 51 -8.78 -7.29 -11.85
C HIS A 51 -9.02 -7.18 -10.32
N PRO A 52 -9.44 -8.26 -9.63
CA PRO A 52 -9.86 -8.20 -8.22
C PRO A 52 -8.74 -7.81 -7.27
N ALA A 53 -7.50 -8.26 -7.49
CA ALA A 53 -6.35 -7.89 -6.67
C ALA A 53 -6.06 -6.38 -6.74
N THR A 54 -6.10 -5.81 -7.95
CA THR A 54 -5.86 -4.38 -8.16
C THR A 54 -6.95 -3.53 -7.53
N LEU A 55 -8.23 -3.88 -7.73
CA LEU A 55 -9.33 -3.13 -7.12
C LEU A 55 -9.27 -3.21 -5.58
N LEU A 56 -9.00 -4.39 -5.02
CA LEU A 56 -8.90 -4.54 -3.57
C LEU A 56 -7.81 -3.64 -2.97
N LYS A 57 -6.63 -3.55 -3.60
CA LYS A 57 -5.57 -2.63 -3.15
C LYS A 57 -6.06 -1.18 -3.11
N PHE A 58 -6.76 -0.72 -4.15
CA PHE A 58 -7.33 0.63 -4.15
C PHE A 58 -8.39 0.82 -3.07
N ILE A 59 -9.23 -0.18 -2.80
CA ILE A 59 -10.26 -0.09 -1.74
C ILE A 59 -9.56 0.06 -0.38
N GLU A 60 -8.55 -0.76 -0.12
CA GLU A 60 -7.77 -0.70 1.13
C GLU A 60 -7.08 0.65 1.29
N GLU A 61 -6.42 1.16 0.25
CA GLU A 61 -5.78 2.49 0.27
C GLU A 61 -6.79 3.62 0.49
N GLU A 62 -7.98 3.54 -0.09
CA GLU A 62 -9.03 4.56 0.07
C GLU A 62 -9.55 4.59 1.51
N VAL A 63 -9.68 3.43 2.16
CA VAL A 63 -10.01 3.33 3.60
C VAL A 63 -8.86 3.87 4.45
N LEU A 64 -7.61 3.52 4.11
CA LEU A 64 -6.42 3.97 4.84
C LEU A 64 -6.16 5.48 4.70
N ALA A 65 -6.62 6.12 3.62
CA ALA A 65 -6.45 7.55 3.41
C ALA A 65 -7.11 8.41 4.50
N ASP A 66 -8.09 7.86 5.24
CA ASP A 66 -8.71 8.53 6.39
C ASP A 66 -7.93 8.30 7.70
N LEU A 67 -7.06 7.29 7.74
CA LEU A 67 -6.27 6.89 8.90
C LEU A 67 -4.80 7.34 8.84
N PHE A 68 -4.29 7.58 7.63
CA PHE A 68 -2.88 7.89 7.38
C PHE A 68 -2.73 9.11 6.48
N ASP A 69 -2.04 10.13 7.00
CA ASP A 69 -1.73 11.34 6.24
C ASP A 69 -0.37 11.21 5.53
N GLY A 70 -0.37 10.61 4.34
CA GLY A 70 0.83 10.37 3.53
C GLY A 70 1.62 11.63 3.18
N ARG A 71 0.95 12.79 3.14
CA ARG A 71 1.57 14.11 2.91
C ARG A 71 2.64 14.44 3.94
N LYS A 72 2.52 13.92 5.16
CA LYS A 72 3.53 14.12 6.22
C LYS A 72 4.85 13.46 5.92
N TYR A 73 4.88 12.46 5.03
CA TYR A 73 6.08 11.68 4.73
C TYR A 73 6.53 11.84 3.27
N SER A 74 5.77 12.53 2.42
CA SER A 74 6.14 12.71 1.01
C SER A 74 7.46 13.47 0.82
N PHE A 75 7.86 14.31 1.80
CA PHE A 75 9.13 15.03 1.77
C PHE A 75 10.35 14.09 1.83
N CYS A 76 10.19 12.88 2.37
CA CYS A 76 11.25 11.86 2.39
C CYS A 76 11.69 11.45 0.99
N LEU A 77 10.87 11.73 -0.03
CA LEU A 77 11.14 11.45 -1.43
C LEU A 77 11.75 12.67 -2.14
N ASP A 78 12.01 13.81 -1.49
CA ASP A 78 12.58 14.99 -2.17
C ASP A 78 14.08 14.85 -2.45
N TRP A 79 14.73 13.80 -1.92
CA TRP A 79 16.17 13.60 -1.95
C TRP A 79 16.49 12.16 -2.32
N ILE A 80 17.40 11.97 -3.27
CA ILE A 80 18.01 10.67 -3.55
C ILE A 80 19.12 10.43 -2.54
N ILE A 81 19.03 9.34 -1.78
CA ILE A 81 20.09 8.96 -0.84
C ILE A 81 21.12 8.05 -1.51
N GLN A 82 22.35 8.03 -1.00
CA GLN A 82 23.44 7.24 -1.58
C GLN A 82 23.15 5.74 -1.62
N ASP A 83 22.37 5.23 -0.65
CA ASP A 83 21.97 3.82 -0.60
C ASP A 83 21.11 3.41 -1.80
N GLU A 84 20.29 4.33 -2.35
CA GLU A 84 19.46 4.03 -3.54
C GLU A 84 20.31 3.82 -4.79
N LEU A 85 21.39 4.60 -4.92
CA LEU A 85 22.32 4.52 -6.05
C LEU A 85 23.13 3.22 -6.07
N GLN A 86 23.30 2.57 -4.91
CA GLN A 86 24.02 1.30 -4.80
C GLN A 86 23.31 0.14 -5.52
N PHE A 87 22.02 0.29 -5.84
CA PHE A 87 21.23 -0.70 -6.58
C PHE A 87 21.40 -0.60 -8.11
N GLY A 88 22.32 0.25 -8.59
CA GLY A 88 22.64 0.37 -10.02
C GLY A 88 21.57 1.06 -10.86
N LEU A 89 20.62 1.77 -10.22
CA LEU A 89 19.64 2.61 -10.89
C LEU A 89 20.23 3.99 -11.19
N SER A 90 19.82 4.60 -12.31
CA SER A 90 20.18 5.99 -12.59
C SER A 90 19.42 6.95 -11.67
N GLU A 91 20.04 8.10 -11.37
CA GLU A 91 19.37 9.19 -10.62
C GLU A 91 18.03 9.57 -11.27
N GLU A 92 17.99 9.67 -12.61
CA GLU A 92 16.76 9.95 -13.37
C GLU A 92 15.65 8.91 -13.10
N THR A 93 16.01 7.62 -13.01
CA THR A 93 15.05 6.55 -12.72
C THR A 93 14.51 6.68 -11.30
N ILE A 94 15.38 6.98 -10.33
CA ILE A 94 14.99 7.14 -8.92
C ILE A 94 14.08 8.37 -8.78
N ASP A 95 14.46 9.52 -9.35
CA ASP A 95 13.65 10.74 -9.28
C ASP A 95 12.29 10.56 -9.95
N TYR A 96 12.23 9.83 -11.08
CA TYR A 96 10.97 9.46 -11.72
C TYR A 96 10.03 8.70 -10.78
N TRP A 97 10.55 7.71 -10.05
CA TRP A 97 9.75 6.93 -9.09
C TRP A 97 9.39 7.73 -7.85
N HIS A 98 10.32 8.54 -7.32
CA HIS A 98 10.06 9.47 -6.22
C HIS A 98 8.92 10.42 -6.57
N ALA A 99 8.94 11.05 -7.74
CA ALA A 99 7.87 11.95 -8.19
C ALA A 99 6.51 11.26 -8.24
N ARG A 100 6.46 10.00 -8.70
CA ARG A 100 5.23 9.21 -8.73
C ARG A 100 4.74 8.81 -7.35
N LEU A 101 5.63 8.34 -6.49
CA LEU A 101 5.30 7.96 -5.11
C LEU A 101 4.81 9.18 -4.32
N ARG A 102 5.45 10.34 -4.47
CA ARG A 102 4.98 11.62 -3.90
C ARG A 102 3.56 11.93 -4.35
N TYR A 103 3.29 11.80 -5.64
CA TYR A 103 1.95 12.05 -6.19
C TYR A 103 0.91 11.09 -5.59
N CYS A 104 1.22 9.80 -5.47
CA CYS A 104 0.34 8.82 -4.84
C CYS A 104 0.13 9.10 -3.34
N MET A 105 1.19 9.41 -2.58
CA MET A 105 1.09 9.72 -1.14
C MET A 105 0.29 11.00 -0.84
N ASN A 106 0.25 11.93 -1.78
CA ASN A 106 -0.42 13.22 -1.65
C ASN A 106 -1.86 13.23 -2.19
N THR A 107 -2.29 12.15 -2.86
CA THR A 107 -3.57 12.11 -3.57
C THR A 107 -4.41 10.97 -3.05
N ARG A 108 -5.65 11.26 -2.66
CA ARG A 108 -6.61 10.22 -2.29
C ARG A 108 -6.81 9.25 -3.49
N PRO A 109 -6.84 7.92 -3.28
CA PRO A 109 -6.87 6.94 -4.37
C PRO A 109 -7.99 7.15 -5.41
N SER A 110 -9.20 7.52 -4.99
CA SER A 110 -10.31 7.84 -5.91
C SER A 110 -9.96 8.98 -6.89
N TRP A 111 -9.31 10.03 -6.40
CA TRP A 111 -8.81 11.13 -7.22
C TRP A 111 -7.64 10.71 -8.11
N LEU A 112 -6.71 9.91 -7.57
CA LEU A 112 -5.60 9.34 -8.33
C LEU A 112 -6.09 8.57 -9.55
N LEU A 113 -7.10 7.71 -9.37
CA LEU A 113 -7.72 6.95 -10.47
C LEU A 113 -8.38 7.88 -11.49
N TRP A 114 -9.08 8.91 -11.04
CA TRP A 114 -9.71 9.88 -11.93
C TRP A 114 -8.68 10.59 -12.84
N PHE A 115 -7.54 11.01 -12.30
CA PHE A 115 -6.47 11.59 -13.12
C PHE A 115 -5.80 10.55 -14.03
N ALA A 116 -5.66 9.31 -13.54
CA ALA A 116 -4.99 8.23 -14.26
C ALA A 116 -5.83 7.64 -15.41
N SER A 117 -7.16 7.79 -15.39
CA SER A 117 -8.05 7.22 -16.42
C SER A 117 -7.79 7.78 -17.81
N GLY A 118 -7.15 8.94 -17.93
CA GLY A 118 -6.72 9.49 -19.22
C GLY A 118 -5.54 8.76 -19.88
N GLN A 119 -4.87 7.84 -19.19
CA GLN A 119 -3.54 7.34 -19.61
C GLN A 119 -3.35 5.81 -19.52
N SER A 120 -4.40 5.00 -19.38
CA SER A 120 -4.34 3.52 -19.30
C SER A 120 -3.20 3.01 -18.42
N ARG A 121 -3.28 3.29 -17.12
CA ARG A 121 -2.25 2.93 -16.14
C ARG A 121 -2.61 1.63 -15.42
N PHE A 122 -1.71 1.10 -14.59
CA PHE A 122 -1.99 -0.03 -13.68
C PHE A 122 -2.40 -1.37 -14.32
N GLY A 123 -2.20 -1.53 -15.63
CA GLY A 123 -2.59 -2.77 -16.34
C GLY A 123 -4.10 -2.99 -16.43
N VAL A 124 -4.90 -1.94 -16.23
CA VAL A 124 -6.37 -1.96 -16.26
C VAL A 124 -6.85 -0.98 -17.34
N PRO A 125 -7.90 -1.32 -18.12
CA PRO A 125 -8.43 -0.39 -19.14
C PRO A 125 -8.85 0.95 -18.55
N SER A 126 -8.56 2.04 -19.27
CA SER A 126 -8.93 3.41 -18.87
C SER A 126 -10.40 3.59 -18.47
N SER A 127 -11.32 2.94 -19.18
CA SER A 127 -12.76 2.99 -18.88
C SER A 127 -13.11 2.36 -17.53
N VAL A 128 -12.42 1.27 -17.17
CA VAL A 128 -12.57 0.60 -15.88
C VAL A 128 -12.00 1.47 -14.76
N ILE A 129 -10.79 2.03 -14.95
CA ILE A 129 -10.19 2.99 -14.01
C ILE A 129 -11.11 4.18 -13.76
N TYR A 130 -11.70 4.73 -14.83
CA TYR A 130 -12.66 5.82 -14.72
C TYR A 130 -13.88 5.42 -13.88
N SER A 131 -14.47 4.25 -14.14
CA SER A 131 -15.59 3.71 -13.35
C SER A 131 -15.20 3.55 -11.88
N TRP A 132 -14.04 2.97 -11.61
CA TRP A 132 -13.54 2.79 -10.25
C TRP A 132 -13.34 4.10 -9.51
N SER A 133 -12.91 5.18 -10.17
CA SER A 133 -12.72 6.48 -9.51
C SER A 133 -13.98 6.99 -8.78
N TYR A 134 -15.17 6.69 -9.28
CA TYR A 134 -16.45 7.05 -8.65
C TYR A 134 -17.00 5.97 -7.72
N LEU A 135 -16.65 4.71 -7.97
CA LEU A 135 -17.10 3.58 -7.17
C LEU A 135 -16.31 3.45 -5.87
N LEU A 136 -15.02 3.78 -5.90
CA LEU A 136 -14.09 3.56 -4.80
C LEU A 136 -14.52 4.22 -3.48
N PRO A 137 -14.96 5.49 -3.45
CA PRO A 137 -15.43 6.11 -2.22
C PRO A 137 -16.64 5.38 -1.62
N LYS A 138 -17.49 4.75 -2.44
CA LYS A 138 -18.66 4.00 -1.97
C LYS A 138 -18.24 2.67 -1.37
N LEU A 139 -17.39 1.92 -2.08
CA LEU A 139 -16.86 0.64 -1.58
C LEU A 139 -16.08 0.84 -0.29
N ALA A 140 -15.27 1.89 -0.19
CA ALA A 140 -14.53 2.19 1.03
C ALA A 140 -15.44 2.43 2.25
N GLN A 141 -16.71 2.84 2.08
CA GLN A 141 -17.66 3.01 3.19
C GLN A 141 -18.41 1.73 3.55
N GLU A 142 -18.32 0.68 2.75
CA GLU A 142 -19.01 -0.58 3.03
C GLU A 142 -18.39 -1.26 4.27
N PRO A 143 -19.21 -1.73 5.24
CA PRO A 143 -18.70 -2.34 6.47
C PRO A 143 -17.76 -3.53 6.24
N VAL A 144 -17.98 -4.29 5.17
CA VAL A 144 -17.13 -5.45 4.83
C VAL A 144 -15.68 -5.04 4.54
N PHE A 145 -15.46 -3.94 3.81
CA PHE A 145 -14.13 -3.48 3.45
C PHE A 145 -13.45 -2.72 4.61
N GLN A 146 -14.22 -1.96 5.38
CA GLN A 146 -13.74 -1.34 6.62
C GLN A 146 -13.25 -2.40 7.61
N ASN A 147 -14.05 -3.45 7.84
CA ASN A 147 -13.67 -4.55 8.72
C ASN A 147 -12.48 -5.34 8.17
N HIS A 148 -12.43 -5.61 6.87
CA HIS A 148 -11.27 -6.24 6.22
C HIS A 148 -9.97 -5.47 6.49
N VAL A 149 -9.95 -4.15 6.24
CA VAL A 149 -8.76 -3.32 6.45
C VAL A 149 -8.34 -3.30 7.92
N GLN A 150 -9.29 -3.18 8.85
CA GLN A 150 -8.99 -3.21 10.29
C GLN A 150 -8.38 -4.55 10.72
N GLN A 151 -8.91 -5.68 10.24
CA GLN A 151 -8.38 -7.00 10.55
C GLN A 151 -7.01 -7.22 9.90
N MET A 152 -6.82 -6.78 8.66
CA MET A 152 -5.56 -6.82 7.94
C MET A 152 -4.47 -6.05 8.69
N LEU A 153 -4.76 -4.81 9.13
CA LEU A 153 -3.81 -4.01 9.89
C LEU A 153 -3.39 -4.69 11.19
N ARG A 154 -4.34 -5.27 11.94
CA ARG A 154 -4.03 -6.04 13.16
C ARG A 154 -3.20 -7.28 12.85
N HIS A 155 -3.47 -7.95 11.74
CA HIS A 155 -2.71 -9.13 11.31
C HIS A 155 -1.26 -8.75 10.98
N VAL A 156 -1.06 -7.69 10.20
CA VAL A 156 0.27 -7.14 9.88
C VAL A 156 1.00 -6.69 11.16
N GLU A 157 0.33 -5.96 12.05
CA GLU A 157 0.91 -5.53 13.33
C GLU A 157 1.33 -6.73 14.19
N THR A 158 0.51 -7.77 14.24
CA THR A 158 0.82 -9.01 14.97
C THR A 158 2.01 -9.73 14.35
N ALA A 159 2.11 -9.78 13.01
CA ALA A 159 3.23 -10.39 12.31
C ALA A 159 4.55 -9.64 12.60
N ILE A 160 4.52 -8.30 12.60
CA ILE A 160 5.67 -7.46 12.93
C ILE A 160 6.10 -7.68 14.39
N ARG A 161 5.14 -7.71 15.34
CA ARG A 161 5.42 -7.91 16.78
C ARG A 161 5.77 -9.34 17.15
N GLY A 162 5.26 -10.32 16.40
CA GLY A 162 5.42 -11.75 16.67
C GLY A 162 6.83 -12.26 16.40
N GLY A 163 7.58 -11.64 15.48
CA GLY A 163 8.99 -11.96 15.23
C GLY A 163 9.99 -10.91 15.75
N CYS A 164 9.52 -9.83 16.38
CA CYS A 164 10.37 -8.82 17.00
C CYS A 164 9.68 -8.26 18.25
N GLY A 165 10.33 -8.37 19.42
CA GLY A 165 9.97 -7.65 20.65
C GLY A 165 10.15 -6.12 20.54
N ILE A 166 9.82 -5.53 19.38
CA ILE A 166 9.89 -4.11 19.07
C ILE A 166 8.51 -3.49 19.38
N PRO A 167 8.42 -2.51 20.29
CA PRO A 167 7.17 -1.82 20.59
C PRO A 167 6.98 -0.67 19.60
N VAL A 168 5.92 -0.68 18.76
CA VAL A 168 5.47 0.55 18.08
C VAL A 168 3.94 0.64 17.95
N PHE A 169 3.46 1.86 18.17
CA PHE A 169 2.12 2.45 18.07
C PHE A 169 1.03 1.97 19.05
N THR A 170 1.27 2.20 20.35
CA THR A 170 0.16 2.48 21.27
C THR A 170 -0.50 3.82 20.90
N SER A 171 -1.59 3.77 20.14
CA SER A 171 -2.75 4.69 20.25
C SER A 171 -3.64 4.62 18.99
N LEU A 172 -4.43 3.54 18.87
CA LEU A 172 -5.71 3.59 18.14
C LEU A 172 -6.90 3.90 19.08
N ASN A 173 -6.64 4.29 20.33
CA ASN A 173 -7.67 4.66 21.32
C ASN A 173 -8.22 6.08 21.13
N GLY A 174 -8.12 6.64 19.92
CA GLY A 174 -8.58 7.99 19.59
C GLY A 174 -9.99 8.06 18.99
N LEU A 175 -10.73 6.95 18.90
CA LEU A 175 -12.13 6.95 18.46
C LEU A 175 -13.06 7.12 19.68
N LYS A 176 -13.31 8.38 20.04
CA LYS A 176 -14.54 8.81 20.72
C LYS A 176 -15.35 9.65 19.76
#